data_AF-A0A858AT62-F1
#
_entry.id   AF-A0A858AT62-F1
#
_cell.length_a   1.000
_cell.length_b   1.000
_cell.length_c   1.000
_cell.angle_alpha   90.00
_cell.angle_beta   90.00
_cell.angle_gamma   90.00
#
_symmetry.space_group_name_H-M   'P 1'
#
loop_
_entity.id
_entity.type
_entity.pdbx_description
1 polymer ?
#
loop_
_entity_poly.entity_id
_entity_poly.type
_entity_poly.pdbx_seq_one_letter_code
_entity_poly.pdbx_strand_id
1 'polypeptide(L)'
;MDNKIQKIKQGVYKTAVISMVVFIITLVLSGVFLTLFINEHQQERTSWLWLGLTVLSGIISLFTFFALIGGFTFLNANKDWKEIQKVRKKAALDWGLFYFVYASRIEKYSDSVEKESK
;
A
#
# COMPACT_ATOMS: atom_id res chain seq x y z
N MET A 1 21.71 15.32 7.36
CA MET A 1 21.14 14.06 6.81
C MET A 1 19.73 13.74 7.35
N ASP A 2 19.33 14.22 8.53
CA ASP A 2 18.01 13.94 9.15
C ASP A 2 16.77 14.30 8.32
N ASN A 3 16.75 15.47 7.67
CA ASN A 3 15.58 15.92 6.91
C ASN A 3 15.19 15.00 5.73
N LYS A 4 16.13 14.23 5.17
CA LYS A 4 15.88 13.33 4.03
C LYS A 4 15.20 12.03 4.49
N ILE A 5 15.70 11.47 5.59
CA ILE A 5 15.12 10.29 6.26
C ILE A 5 13.68 10.55 6.67
N GLN A 6 13.45 11.70 7.28
CA GLN A 6 12.13 12.09 7.77
C GLN A 6 11.13 12.23 6.61
N LYS A 7 11.56 12.77 5.45
CA LYS A 7 10.75 12.82 4.23
C LYS A 7 10.39 11.43 3.68
N ILE A 8 11.29 10.45 3.77
CA ILE A 8 10.99 9.06 3.35
C ILE A 8 9.97 8.43 4.30
N LYS A 9 10.20 8.52 5.62
CA LYS A 9 9.26 7.99 6.63
C LYS A 9 7.86 8.63 6.48
N GLN A 10 7.80 9.95 6.33
CA GLN A 10 6.53 10.65 6.08
C GLN A 10 5.89 10.24 4.76
N GLY A 11 6.67 10.01 3.70
CA GLY A 11 6.18 9.53 2.42
C GLY A 11 5.55 8.14 2.54
N VAL A 12 6.25 7.18 3.14
CA VAL A 12 5.74 5.83 3.40
C VAL A 12 4.50 5.89 4.30
N TYR A 13 4.48 6.73 5.33
CA TYR A 13 3.31 6.93 6.19
C TYR A 13 2.11 7.48 5.42
N LYS A 14 2.31 8.51 4.59
CA LYS A 14 1.24 9.05 3.73
C LYS A 14 0.70 7.99 2.78
N THR A 15 1.58 7.21 2.15
CA THR A 15 1.15 6.12 1.28
C THR A 15 0.35 5.06 2.05
N ALA A 16 0.78 4.69 3.26
CA ALA A 16 0.05 3.75 4.11
C ALA A 16 -1.35 4.27 4.49
N VAL A 17 -1.45 5.55 4.85
CA VAL A 17 -2.74 6.19 5.16
C VAL A 17 -3.62 6.26 3.92
N ILE A 18 -3.08 6.61 2.75
CA ILE A 18 -3.84 6.64 1.50
C ILE A 18 -4.31 5.23 1.14
N SER A 19 -3.45 4.22 1.22
CA SER A 19 -3.84 2.82 1.01
C SER A 19 -4.92 2.37 1.99
N MET A 20 -4.88 2.83 3.25
CA MET A 20 -5.93 2.57 4.23
C MET A 20 -7.27 3.18 3.82
N VAL A 21 -7.28 4.45 3.42
CA VAL A 21 -8.49 5.14 2.98
C VAL A 21 -9.06 4.46 1.74
N VAL A 22 -8.23 4.15 0.75
CA VAL A 22 -8.65 3.45 -0.47
C VAL A 22 -9.21 2.07 -0.13
N PHE A 23 -8.57 1.32 0.78
CA PHE A 23 -9.04 0.01 1.23
C PHE A 23 -10.44 0.06 1.88
N ILE A 24 -10.69 1.07 2.73
CA ILE A 24 -12.01 1.26 3.35
C ILE A 24 -13.07 1.58 2.28
N ILE A 25 -12.75 2.49 1.36
CA ILE A 25 -13.67 2.86 0.27
C ILE A 25 -13.99 1.64 -0.60
N THR A 26 -12.98 0.85 -0.98
CA THR A 26 -13.19 -0.33 -1.83
C THR A 26 -13.94 -1.44 -1.12
N LEU A 27 -13.79 -1.60 0.21
CA LEU A 27 -14.63 -2.51 1.00
C LEU A 27 -16.10 -2.08 0.99
N VAL A 28 -16.36 -0.78 1.22
CA VAL A 28 -17.74 -0.25 1.20
C VAL A 28 -18.36 -0.45 -0.19
N LEU A 29 -17.63 -0.10 -1.26
CA LEU A 29 -18.09 -0.31 -2.64
C LEU A 29 -18.35 -1.79 -2.93
N SER A 30 -17.45 -2.69 -2.51
CA SER A 30 -17.63 -4.12 -2.68
C SER A 30 -18.89 -4.64 -1.99
N GLY A 31 -19.20 -4.13 -0.79
CA GLY A 31 -20.42 -4.46 -0.07
C GLY A 31 -21.69 -3.95 -0.77
N VAL A 32 -21.65 -2.72 -1.30
CA VAL A 32 -22.74 -2.14 -2.10
C VAL A 32 -22.97 -2.95 -3.36
N PHE A 33 -21.93 -3.27 -4.13
CA PHE A 33 -22.05 -4.06 -5.36
C PHE A 33 -22.58 -5.47 -5.10
N LEU A 34 -22.13 -6.11 -4.01
CA LEU A 34 -22.64 -7.42 -3.60
C LEU A 34 -24.12 -7.36 -3.23
N THR A 35 -24.54 -6.32 -2.51
CA THR A 35 -25.95 -6.13 -2.11
C THR A 35 -26.84 -5.90 -3.33
N LEU A 36 -26.40 -5.07 -4.28
CA LEU A 36 -27.10 -4.84 -5.55
C LEU A 36 -27.18 -6.11 -6.40
N PHE A 37 -26.10 -6.88 -6.46
CA PHE A 37 -26.07 -8.18 -7.15
C PHE A 37 -27.10 -9.15 -6.56
N ILE A 38 -27.16 -9.28 -5.23
CA ILE A 38 -28.11 -10.17 -4.55
C ILE A 38 -29.56 -9.74 -4.82
N ASN A 39 -29.86 -8.44 -4.73
CA ASN A 39 -31.20 -7.91 -4.97
C ASN A 39 -31.68 -8.14 -6.41
N GLU A 40 -30.82 -7.91 -7.41
CA GLU A 40 -31.18 -8.17 -8.81
C GLU A 40 -31.32 -9.67 -9.10
N HIS A 41 -30.46 -10.51 -8.49
CA HIS A 41 -30.55 -11.97 -8.64
C HIS A 41 -31.87 -12.52 -8.07
N GLN A 42 -32.36 -11.97 -6.94
CA GLN A 42 -33.68 -12.30 -6.40
C GLN A 42 -34.85 -11.91 -7.32
N GLN A 43 -34.65 -10.94 -8.23
CA GLN A 43 -35.64 -10.54 -9.24
C GLN A 43 -35.49 -11.33 -10.56
N GLU A 44 -34.75 -12.45 -10.55
CA GLU A 44 -34.40 -13.28 -11.72
C GLU A 44 -33.65 -12.54 -12.84
N ARG A 45 -33.12 -11.34 -12.56
CA ARG A 45 -32.26 -10.60 -13.47
C ARG A 45 -30.82 -10.73 -13.00
N THR A 46 -30.07 -11.67 -13.58
CA THR A 46 -28.65 -11.77 -13.25
C THR A 46 -27.86 -10.72 -14.02
N SER A 47 -27.44 -9.66 -13.34
CA SER A 47 -26.53 -8.67 -13.91
C SER A 47 -25.07 -9.07 -13.67
N TRP A 48 -24.45 -9.52 -14.76
CA TRP A 48 -23.03 -9.83 -14.84
C TRP A 48 -22.14 -8.61 -14.54
N LEU A 49 -22.69 -7.40 -14.70
CA LEU A 49 -21.98 -6.16 -14.43
C LEU A 49 -21.67 -6.01 -12.92
N TRP A 50 -22.65 -6.24 -12.04
CA TRP A 50 -22.43 -6.14 -10.59
C TRP A 50 -21.51 -7.23 -10.06
N LEU A 51 -21.58 -8.43 -10.64
CA LEU A 51 -20.65 -9.51 -10.34
C LEU A 51 -19.21 -9.08 -10.70
N GLY A 52 -19.01 -8.56 -11.91
CA GLY A 52 -17.71 -8.07 -12.37
C GLY A 52 -17.16 -6.95 -11.48
N LEU A 53 -17.99 -5.98 -11.10
CA LEU A 53 -17.60 -4.89 -10.21
C LEU A 53 -17.23 -5.39 -8.81
N THR A 54 -17.95 -6.37 -8.27
CA THR A 54 -17.67 -6.98 -6.96
C THR A 54 -16.31 -7.69 -6.97
N VAL A 55 -16.04 -8.48 -8.02
CA VAL A 55 -14.76 -9.17 -8.18
C VAL A 55 -13.62 -8.16 -8.32
N LEU A 56 -13.79 -7.13 -9.15
CA LEU A 56 -12.78 -6.09 -9.35
C LEU A 56 -12.49 -5.32 -8.05
N SER A 57 -13.52 -4.90 -7.32
CA SER A 57 -13.35 -4.22 -6.02
C SER A 57 -12.67 -5.14 -5.00
N GLY A 58 -12.99 -6.43 -5.02
CA GLY A 58 -12.35 -7.44 -4.17
C GLY A 58 -10.84 -7.56 -4.45
N ILE A 59 -10.45 -7.62 -5.73
CA ILE A 59 -9.03 -7.66 -6.13
C ILE A 59 -8.30 -6.39 -5.66
N ILE A 60 -8.88 -5.21 -5.91
CA ILE A 60 -8.27 -3.93 -5.48
C ILE A 60 -8.15 -3.89 -3.95
N SER A 61 -9.16 -4.37 -3.22
CA SER A 61 -9.14 -4.49 -1.76
C SER A 61 -8.00 -5.40 -1.28
N LEU A 62 -7.79 -6.54 -1.93
CA LEU A 62 -6.69 -7.46 -1.63
C LEU A 62 -5.30 -6.81 -1.83
N PHE A 63 -5.09 -6.10 -2.94
CA PHE A 63 -3.83 -5.40 -3.21
C PHE A 63 -3.59 -4.25 -2.22
N THR A 64 -4.62 -3.47 -1.89
CA THR A 64 -4.53 -2.37 -0.93
C THR A 64 -4.30 -2.88 0.49
N PHE A 65 -4.83 -4.05 0.84
CA PHE A 65 -4.54 -4.75 2.10
C PHE A 65 -3.07 -5.18 2.21
N PHE A 66 -2.51 -5.79 1.16
CA PHE A 66 -1.07 -6.12 1.15
C PHE A 66 -0.18 -4.87 1.22
N ALA A 67 -0.55 -3.80 0.51
CA ALA A 67 0.15 -2.51 0.61
C ALA A 67 0.09 -1.92 2.03
N LEU A 68 -1.05 -2.05 2.71
CA LEU A 68 -1.22 -1.66 4.11
C LEU A 68 -0.26 -2.44 5.02
N ILE A 69 -0.26 -3.77 4.92
CA ILE A 69 0.61 -4.64 5.73
C ILE A 69 2.08 -4.30 5.48
N GLY A 70 2.49 -4.15 4.21
CA GLY A 70 3.85 -3.80 3.84
C GLY A 70 4.29 -2.45 4.41
N GLY A 71 3.45 -1.42 4.26
CA GLY A 71 3.69 -0.08 4.79
C GLY A 71 3.81 -0.05 6.32
N PHE A 72 2.86 -0.64 7.03
CA PHE A 72 2.90 -0.70 8.49
C PHE A 72 4.04 -1.55 9.02
N THR A 73 4.32 -2.70 8.40
CA THR A 73 5.45 -3.56 8.79
C THR A 73 6.77 -2.83 8.63
N PHE A 74 6.95 -2.10 7.53
CA PHE A 74 8.13 -1.28 7.31
C PHE A 74 8.25 -0.15 8.33
N LEU A 75 7.18 0.60 8.57
CA LEU A 75 7.17 1.70 9.54
C LEU A 75 7.47 1.22 10.96
N ASN A 76 6.89 0.08 11.36
CA ASN A 76 7.10 -0.48 12.70
C ASN A 76 8.54 -0.99 12.88
N ALA A 77 9.07 -1.70 11.87
CA ALA A 77 10.45 -2.20 11.91
C ALA A 77 11.50 -1.08 11.88
N ASN A 78 11.12 0.13 11.45
CA ASN A 78 12.01 1.27 11.23
C ASN A 78 11.63 2.53 12.04
N LYS A 79 10.85 2.36 13.11
CA LYS A 79 10.35 3.48 13.93
C LYS A 79 11.49 4.40 14.38
N ASP A 80 12.56 3.80 14.92
CA ASP A 80 13.72 4.51 15.48
C ASP A 80 14.93 4.58 14.55
N TRP A 81 14.78 4.31 13.24
CA TRP A 81 15.91 4.45 12.34
C TRP A 81 16.42 5.90 12.37
N LYS A 82 17.73 6.06 12.61
CA LYS A 82 18.48 7.31 12.45
C LYS A 82 19.46 7.30 11.25
N GLU A 83 19.80 6.12 10.72
CA GLU A 83 20.73 5.93 9.59
C GLU A 83 20.08 5.14 8.45
N ILE A 84 20.30 5.57 7.19
CA ILE A 84 19.73 4.94 5.98
C ILE A 84 20.29 3.54 5.75
N GLN A 85 21.52 3.26 6.17
CA GLN A 85 22.15 1.94 5.99
C GLN A 85 21.53 0.85 6.90
N LYS A 86 20.80 1.23 7.95
CA LYS A 86 20.15 0.29 8.89
C LYS A 86 18.67 0.02 8.57
N VAL A 87 18.23 0.37 7.35
CA VAL A 87 16.85 0.09 6.91
C VAL A 87 16.57 -1.40 6.97
N ARG A 88 15.64 -1.79 7.84
CA ARG A 88 15.18 -3.18 7.97
C ARG A 88 13.95 -3.42 7.12
N LYS A 89 13.79 -4.64 6.62
CA LYS A 89 12.60 -5.09 5.88
C LYS A 89 12.25 -4.24 4.64
N LYS A 90 13.24 -3.79 3.87
CA LYS A 90 13.04 -3.07 2.59
C LYS A 90 12.13 -3.86 1.63
N ALA A 91 12.26 -5.19 1.61
CA ALA A 91 11.41 -6.09 0.84
C ALA A 91 9.90 -5.92 1.13
N ALA A 92 9.51 -5.47 2.33
CA ALA A 92 8.10 -5.20 2.64
C ALA A 92 7.52 -4.02 1.84
N LEU A 93 8.37 -3.08 1.39
CA LEU A 93 7.97 -2.02 0.47
C LEU A 93 7.83 -2.54 -0.96
N ASP A 94 8.65 -3.51 -1.38
CA ASP A 94 8.58 -4.07 -2.74
C ASP A 94 7.29 -4.87 -2.97
N TRP A 95 6.72 -5.44 -1.91
CA TRP A 95 5.43 -6.14 -1.94
C TRP A 95 4.23 -5.19 -2.05
N GLY A 96 4.40 -3.92 -1.71
CA GLY A 96 3.33 -2.93 -1.83
C GLY A 96 3.48 -2.14 -3.12
N LEU A 97 2.53 -2.30 -4.04
CA LEU A 97 2.50 -1.67 -5.38
C LEU A 97 2.74 -0.15 -5.33
N PHE A 98 2.37 0.52 -4.24
CA PHE A 98 2.50 1.97 -4.05
C PHE A 98 3.85 2.44 -3.48
N TYR A 99 4.74 1.55 -3.06
CA TYR A 99 5.96 1.93 -2.34
C TYR A 99 7.24 1.82 -3.16
N PHE A 100 7.16 1.38 -4.42
CA PHE A 100 8.31 1.22 -5.31
C PHE A 100 9.14 2.50 -5.46
N VAL A 101 8.48 3.67 -5.51
CA VAL A 101 9.14 4.99 -5.57
C VAL A 101 9.99 5.25 -4.31
N TYR A 102 9.52 4.82 -3.14
CA TYR A 102 10.23 5.01 -1.89
C TYR A 102 11.35 3.97 -1.72
N ALA A 103 11.13 2.72 -2.14
CA ALA A 103 12.17 1.68 -2.18
C ALA A 103 13.36 2.10 -3.06
N SER A 104 13.08 2.62 -4.26
CA SER A 104 14.11 3.13 -5.19
C SER A 104 14.85 4.36 -4.64
N ARG A 105 14.14 5.25 -3.93
CA ARG A 105 14.78 6.39 -3.25
C ARG A 105 15.74 5.92 -2.15
N ILE A 106 15.34 4.95 -1.33
CA ILE A 106 16.20 4.40 -0.27
C ILE A 106 17.49 3.82 -0.86
N GLU A 107 17.39 3.11 -1.98
CA GLU A 107 18.54 2.53 -2.68
C GLU A 107 19.52 3.57 -3.20
N LYS A 108 19.01 4.57 -3.94
CA LYS A 108 19.84 5.68 -4.43
C LYS A 108 20.57 6.41 -3.30
N TYR A 109 19.93 6.55 -2.14
CA TYR A 109 20.58 7.19 -0.99
C TYR A 109 21.62 6.30 -0.32
N SER A 110 21.38 4.99 -0.24
CA SER A 110 22.36 4.03 0.29
C SER A 110 23.66 4.08 -0.52
N ASP A 111 23.55 4.01 -1.86
CA ASP A 111 24.71 4.00 -2.77
C ASP A 111 25.50 5.33 -2.73
N SER A 112 24.80 6.46 -2.53
CA SER A 112 25.46 7.76 -2.44
C SER A 112 26.29 7.94 -1.17
N VAL A 113 25.84 7.38 -0.04
CA VAL A 113 26.59 7.46 1.23
C VAL A 113 27.81 6.54 1.18
N GLU A 114 27.73 5.40 0.52
CA GLU A 114 28.85 4.47 0.35
C GLU A 114 29.94 5.02 -0.58
N LYS A 115 29.57 5.86 -1.55
CA LYS A 115 30.53 6.55 -2.43
C LYS A 115 31.21 7.75 -1.78
N GLU A 116 30.57 8.42 -0.82
CA GLU A 116 31.20 9.53 -0.05
C GLU A 116 32.13 9.03 1.07
N SER A 117 32.06 7.75 1.45
CA SER A 117 32.92 7.15 2.47
C SER A 117 34.15 6.40 1.93
N LYS A 118 34.39 6.42 0.62
CA LYS A 118 35.57 5.87 -0.06
C LYS A 118 36.40 7.00 -0.65
#